data_AF-A0A6G7XH29-F1
#
_entry.id   AF-A0A6G7XH29-F1
#
_cell.length_a   1.000
_cell.length_b   1.000
_cell.length_c   1.000
_cell.angle_alpha   90.00
_cell.angle_beta   90.00
_cell.angle_gamma   90.00
#
_symmetry.space_group_name_H-M   'P 1'
#
loop_
_entity.id
_entity.type
_entity.pdbx_description
1 polymer ?
#
loop_
_entity_poly.entity_id
_entity_poly.type
_entity_poly.pdbx_seq_one_letter_code
_entity_poly.pdbx_strand_id
1 'polypeptide(L)'
;MDEVQILAARPLVARFVAAVRNGDADDVEAVCSEVAHRFGVCGPQALAVLTAGVLIEQQAIAARASREATRYAEAYMEQKNKVTELRGLLDTAASRMPAGNSRLRAV
;
A
#
# COMPACT_ATOMS: atom_id res chain seq x y z
N MET A 1 -3.51 -21.64 24.22
CA MET A 1 -4.04 -20.27 24.21
C MET A 1 -5.32 -20.35 23.40
N ASP A 2 -6.47 -20.18 24.06
CA ASP A 2 -7.77 -20.37 23.40
C ASP A 2 -8.01 -19.25 22.38
N GLU A 3 -8.76 -19.54 21.31
CA GLU A 3 -9.06 -18.61 20.20
C GLU A 3 -9.64 -17.27 20.68
N VAL A 4 -10.36 -17.28 21.80
CA VAL A 4 -10.90 -16.10 22.49
C VAL A 4 -9.80 -15.18 23.02
N GLN A 5 -8.70 -15.75 23.55
CA GLN A 5 -7.56 -14.96 24.05
C GLN A 5 -6.78 -14.30 22.92
N ILE A 6 -6.71 -14.95 21.75
CA ILE A 6 -6.08 -14.40 20.55
C ILE A 6 -6.88 -13.20 20.03
N LEU A 7 -8.21 -13.31 19.97
CA LEU A 7 -9.08 -12.21 19.58
C LEU A 7 -9.01 -11.02 20.55
N ALA A 8 -8.94 -11.30 21.85
CA ALA A 8 -8.78 -10.26 22.88
C ALA A 8 -7.41 -9.56 22.85
N ALA A 9 -6.38 -10.21 22.30
CA ALA A 9 -5.03 -9.64 22.19
C ALA A 9 -4.82 -8.76 20.94
N ARG A 10 -5.64 -8.88 19.89
CA ARG A 10 -5.49 -8.10 18.64
C ARG A 10 -5.46 -6.56 18.85
N PRO A 11 -6.34 -5.96 19.68
CA PRO A 11 -6.30 -4.52 19.92
C PRO A 11 -5.02 -4.08 20.64
N LEU A 12 -4.53 -4.91 21.56
CA LEU A 12 -3.30 -4.66 22.30
C LEU A 12 -2.07 -4.74 21.38
N VAL A 13 -2.05 -5.70 20.45
CA VAL A 13 -1.03 -5.78 19.40
C VAL A 13 -1.03 -4.53 18.52
N ALA A 14 -2.21 -4.07 18.09
CA ALA A 14 -2.33 -2.87 17.26
C ALA A 14 -1.82 -1.61 17.98
N ARG A 15 -2.18 -1.43 19.26
CA ARG A 15 -1.70 -0.32 20.10
C ARG A 15 -0.19 -0.41 20.33
N PHE A 16 0.33 -1.59 20.66
CA PHE A 16 1.76 -1.82 20.82
C PHE A 16 2.55 -1.44 19.56
N VAL A 17 2.11 -1.88 18.38
CA VAL A 17 2.75 -1.53 17.10
C VAL A 17 2.71 -0.03 16.85
N ALA A 18 1.60 0.64 17.15
CA ALA A 18 1.47 2.08 17.00
C ALA A 18 2.42 2.84 17.95
N ALA A 19 2.47 2.46 19.22
CA ALA A 19 3.35 3.04 20.22
C ALA A 19 4.83 2.90 19.83
N VAL A 20 5.25 1.70 19.42
CA VAL A 20 6.61 1.46 18.91
C VAL A 20 6.94 2.33 17.70
N ARG A 21 6.01 2.47 16.74
CA ARG A 21 6.22 3.31 15.54
C ARG A 21 6.34 4.80 15.86
N ASN A 22 5.60 5.25 16.87
CA ASN A 22 5.60 6.65 17.30
C ASN A 22 6.74 6.97 18.27
N GLY A 23 7.49 5.96 18.72
CA GLY A 23 8.54 6.12 19.74
C GLY A 23 7.98 6.43 21.14
N ASP A 24 6.71 6.09 21.39
CA ASP A 24 6.04 6.33 22.66
C ASP A 24 6.37 5.21 23.65
N ALA A 25 7.48 5.39 24.39
CA ALA A 25 7.98 4.39 25.32
C ALA A 25 7.01 4.13 26.50
N ASP A 26 6.29 5.16 26.94
CA ASP A 26 5.33 5.06 28.05
C ASP A 26 4.13 4.19 27.65
N ASP A 27 3.63 4.37 26.43
CA ASP A 27 2.52 3.56 25.91
C ASP A 27 2.95 2.12 25.60
N VAL A 28 4.21 1.91 25.17
CA VAL A 28 4.82 0.58 25.02
C VAL A 28 4.85 -0.16 26.35
N GLU A 29 5.31 0.50 27.42
CA GLU A 29 5.37 -0.10 28.76
C GLU A 29 3.96 -0.40 29.28
N ALA A 30 3.02 0.54 29.13
CA ALA A 30 1.63 0.37 29.55
C ALA A 30 0.96 -0.85 28.89
N VAL A 31 1.17 -1.05 27.59
CA VAL A 31 0.62 -2.21 26.87
C VAL A 31 1.28 -3.51 27.33
N CYS A 32 2.59 -3.52 27.57
CA CYS A 32 3.29 -4.69 28.12
C CYS A 32 2.75 -5.08 29.50
N SER A 33 2.52 -4.10 30.38
CA SER A 33 1.93 -4.32 31.71
C SER A 33 0.49 -4.83 31.62
N GLU A 34 -0.34 -4.26 30.74
CA GLU A 34 -1.73 -4.69 30.53
C GLU A 34 -1.80 -6.15 30.02
N VAL A 35 -0.90 -6.51 29.11
CA VAL A 35 -0.77 -7.87 28.58
C VAL A 35 -0.30 -8.85 29.65
N ALA A 36 0.71 -8.49 30.43
CA ALA A 36 1.19 -9.33 31.54
C ALA A 36 0.11 -9.52 32.60
N HIS A 37 -0.69 -8.48 32.88
CA HIS A 37 -1.81 -8.56 33.82
C HIS A 37 -2.95 -9.46 33.31
N ARG A 38 -3.32 -9.34 32.03
CA ARG A 38 -4.46 -10.09 31.46
C ARG A 38 -4.13 -11.53 31.09
N PHE A 39 -2.90 -11.80 30.66
CA PHE A 39 -2.51 -13.10 30.10
C PHE A 39 -1.39 -13.80 30.88
N GLY A 40 -0.97 -13.22 32.01
CA GLY A 40 0.07 -13.76 32.87
C GLY A 40 1.48 -13.55 32.33
N VAL A 41 2.45 -14.20 32.99
CA VAL A 41 3.90 -14.00 32.77
C VAL A 41 4.35 -14.38 31.34
N CYS A 42 3.61 -15.25 30.65
CA CYS A 42 3.88 -15.61 29.25
C CYS A 42 3.23 -14.64 28.22
N GLY A 43 2.40 -13.71 28.69
CA GLY A 43 1.69 -12.73 27.86
C GLY A 43 2.62 -11.87 26.98
N PRO A 44 3.74 -11.32 27.50
CA PRO A 44 4.67 -10.54 26.68
C PRO A 44 5.33 -11.33 25.54
N GLN A 45 5.63 -12.62 25.73
CA GLN A 45 6.16 -13.47 24.64
C GLN A 45 5.08 -13.75 23.59
N ALA A 46 3.83 -14.01 24.02
CA ALA A 46 2.70 -14.17 23.11
C ALA A 46 2.43 -12.86 22.32
N LEU A 47 2.54 -11.70 22.97
CA LEU A 47 2.41 -10.39 22.32
C LEU A 47 3.49 -10.18 21.27
N ALA A 48 4.75 -10.54 21.57
CA ALA A 48 5.85 -10.44 20.61
C ALA A 48 5.60 -11.31 19.36
N VAL A 49 5.14 -12.55 19.54
CA VAL A 49 4.83 -13.48 18.42
C VAL A 49 3.65 -12.95 17.59
N LEU A 50 2.57 -12.51 18.23
CA LEU A 50 1.41 -11.95 17.53
C LEU A 50 1.75 -10.64 16.81
N THR A 51 2.58 -9.80 17.42
CA THR A 51 3.08 -8.56 16.82
C THR A 51 3.93 -8.84 15.57
N ALA A 52 4.84 -9.82 15.65
CA ALA A 52 5.63 -10.23 14.50
C ALA A 52 4.72 -10.71 13.35
N GLY A 53 3.67 -11.48 13.64
CA GLY A 53 2.68 -11.90 12.65
C GLY A 53 2.00 -10.72 11.96
N VAL A 54 1.51 -9.74 12.72
CA VAL A 54 0.86 -8.53 12.17
C VAL A 54 1.83 -7.72 11.30
N LEU A 55 3.10 -7.58 11.70
CA LEU A 55 4.09 -6.86 10.91
C LEU A 55 4.41 -7.56 9.58
N ILE A 56 4.51 -8.90 9.59
CA ILE A 56 4.70 -9.70 8.36
C ILE A 56 3.52 -9.52 7.41
N GLU A 57 2.29 -9.58 7.91
CA GLU A 57 1.08 -9.37 7.10
C GLU A 57 1.05 -7.95 6.50
N GLN A 58 1.35 -6.93 7.31
CA GLN A 58 1.41 -5.55 6.83
C GLN A 58 2.48 -5.36 5.74
N GLN A 59 3.64 -5.99 5.90
CA GLN A 59 4.70 -5.96 4.89
C GLN A 59 4.26 -6.66 3.59
N ALA A 60 3.55 -7.78 3.68
CA ALA A 60 3.02 -8.48 2.51
C ALA A 60 1.98 -7.63 1.75
N ILE A 61 1.09 -6.95 2.48
CA ILE A 61 0.11 -6.02 1.89
C ILE A 61 0.82 -4.85 1.20
N ALA A 62 1.80 -4.23 1.87
CA ALA A 62 2.57 -3.13 1.30
C ALA A 62 3.35 -3.56 0.04
N ALA A 63 3.96 -4.73 0.04
CA ALA A 63 4.65 -5.28 -1.12
C ALA A 63 3.69 -5.56 -2.28
N ARG A 64 2.48 -6.04 -2.00
CA ARG A 64 1.43 -6.21 -3.01
C ARG A 64 1.00 -4.87 -3.61
N ALA A 65 0.67 -3.89 -2.77
CA ALA A 65 0.29 -2.55 -3.20
C ALA A 65 1.39 -1.89 -4.05
N SER A 66 2.67 -2.04 -3.66
CA SER A 66 3.80 -1.55 -4.44
C SER A 66 3.89 -2.19 -5.83
N ARG A 67 3.70 -3.51 -5.93
CA ARG A 67 3.71 -4.21 -7.24
C ARG A 67 2.57 -3.75 -8.13
N GLU A 68 1.39 -3.54 -7.56
CA GLU A 68 0.23 -3.01 -8.30
C GLU A 68 0.49 -1.57 -8.77
N ALA A 69 1.05 -0.70 -7.91
CA ALA A 69 1.44 0.65 -8.28
C ALA A 69 2.47 0.69 -9.42
N THR A 70 3.48 -0.19 -9.38
CA THR A 70 4.47 -0.32 -10.47
C THR A 70 3.80 -0.72 -11.79
N ARG A 71 2.89 -1.70 -11.77
CA ARG A 71 2.14 -2.11 -12.98
C ARG A 71 1.30 -0.97 -13.56
N TYR A 72 0.62 -0.21 -12.70
CA TYR A 72 -0.15 0.95 -13.16
C TYR A 72 0.76 2.05 -13.76
N ALA A 73 1.93 2.29 -13.16
CA ALA A 73 2.90 3.23 -13.70
C ALA A 73 3.45 2.80 -15.07
N GLU A 74 3.77 1.51 -15.25
CA GLU A 74 4.21 0.94 -16.53
C GLU A 74 3.14 1.09 -17.61
N ALA A 75 1.89 0.70 -17.30
CA ALA A 75 0.77 0.83 -18.23
C ALA A 75 0.50 2.28 -18.62
N TYR A 76 0.59 3.21 -17.66
CA TYR A 76 0.46 4.64 -17.93
C TYR A 76 1.56 5.14 -18.86
N MET A 77 2.82 4.76 -18.63
CA MET A 77 3.95 5.15 -19.47
C MET A 77 3.83 4.58 -20.89
N GLU A 78 3.36 3.33 -21.04
CA GLU A 78 3.10 2.73 -22.35
C GLU A 78 2.01 3.50 -23.11
N GLN A 79 0.90 3.83 -22.46
CA GLN A 79 -0.16 4.63 -23.09
C GLN A 79 0.34 6.03 -23.47
N LYS A 80 1.11 6.68 -22.60
CA LYS A 80 1.70 7.99 -22.89
C LYS A 80 2.62 7.96 -24.12
N ASN A 81 3.42 6.91 -24.26
CA ASN A 81 4.29 6.73 -25.42
C ASN A 81 3.47 6.53 -26.70
N LYS A 82 2.43 5.70 -26.67
CA LYS A 82 1.49 5.51 -27.79
C LYS A 82 0.82 6.82 -28.22
N VAL A 83 0.35 7.63 -27.27
CA VAL A 83 -0.23 8.96 -27.56
C VAL A 83 0.78 9.87 -28.23
N THR A 84 2.03 9.85 -27.76
CA THR A 84 3.12 10.66 -28.33
C THR A 84 3.43 10.23 -29.76
N GLU A 85 3.48 8.92 -30.03
CA GLU A 85 3.69 8.36 -31.37
C GLU A 85 2.54 8.73 -32.33
N LEU A 86 1.29 8.52 -31.91
CA LEU A 86 0.11 8.87 -32.70
C LEU A 86 0.07 10.37 -33.04
N ARG A 87 0.48 11.22 -32.10
CA ARG A 87 0.61 12.66 -32.35
C ARG A 87 1.67 12.96 -33.41
N GLY A 88 2.83 12.32 -33.34
CA GLY A 88 3.88 12.46 -34.35
C GLY A 88 3.43 12.00 -35.75
N LEU A 89 2.67 10.90 -35.82
CA LEU A 89 2.06 10.43 -37.06
C LEU A 89 1.03 11.43 -37.62
N LEU A 90 0.19 12.00 -36.75
CA LEU A 90 -0.79 13.01 -37.14
C LEU A 90 -0.11 14.28 -37.68
N ASP A 91 0.94 14.76 -37.01
CA ASP A 91 1.72 15.94 -37.46
C ASP A 91 2.42 15.66 -38.81
N THR A 92 2.93 14.45 -39.00
CA THR A 92 3.52 14.01 -40.28
C THR A 92 2.47 13.92 -41.40
N ALA A 93 1.26 13.43 -41.09
CA ALA A 93 0.16 13.39 -42.04
C ALA A 93 -0.32 14.80 -42.41
N ALA A 94 -0.43 15.70 -41.43
CA ALA A 94 -0.84 17.09 -41.63
C ALA A 94 0.15 17.86 -42.51
N SER A 95 1.45 17.66 -42.34
CA SER A 95 2.49 18.30 -43.16
C SER A 95 2.56 17.76 -44.60
N ARG A 96 2.02 16.56 -44.86
CA ARG A 96 1.94 15.95 -46.20
C ARG A 96 0.62 16.24 -46.92
N MET A 97 -0.37 16.83 -46.25
CA MET A 97 -1.62 17.23 -46.90
C MET A 97 -1.41 18.50 -47.73
N PRO A 98 -1.73 18.49 -49.03
CA PRO A 98 -1.73 19.72 -49.83
C PRO A 98 -2.82 20.67 -49.33
N ALA A 99 -2.53 21.98 -49.34
CA ALA A 99 -3.36 23.07 -48.79
C ALA A 99 -4.79 23.21 -49.36
N GLY A 100 -5.27 22.26 -50.18
CA GLY A 100 -6.53 22.37 -50.94
C GLY A 100 -7.72 21.55 -50.45
N ASN A 101 -7.61 20.67 -49.45
CA ASN A 101 -8.74 19.83 -49.01
C ASN A 101 -9.42 20.35 -47.73
N SER A 102 -9.88 21.59 -47.77
CA SER A 102 -10.70 22.24 -46.74
C SER A 102 -12.18 21.80 -46.76
N ARG A 103 -12.50 20.61 -47.28
CA ARG A 103 -13.90 20.11 -47.40
C ARG A 103 -14.45 19.34 -46.18
N LEU A 104 -13.70 19.21 -45.08
CA LEU A 104 -14.15 18.47 -43.90
C LEU A 104 -14.38 19.34 -42.63
N ARG A 105 -14.44 20.66 -42.76
CA ARG A 105 -14.92 21.56 -41.69
C ARG A 105 -16.39 21.93 -41.90
N ALA A 106 -17.28 20.95 -41.90
CA ALA A 106 -18.72 21.15 -41.69
C ALA A 106 -19.41 19.79 -41.56
N VAL A 107 -19.46 19.23 -40.35
CA VAL A 107 -20.64 18.66 -39.67
C VAL A 107 -20.31 18.64 -38.17
#